data_AF-A0A3B9IMX2-F1
#
_entry.id   AF-A0A3B9IMX2-F1
#
_cell.length_a   1.000
_cell.length_b   1.000
_cell.length_c   1.000
_cell.angle_alpha   90.00
_cell.angle_beta   90.00
_cell.angle_gamma   90.00
#
_symmetry.space_group_name_H-M   'P 1'
#
loop_
_entity.id
_entity.type
_entity.pdbx_description
1 polymer ?
#
loop_
_entity_poly.entity_id
_entity_poly.type
_entity_poly.pdbx_seq_one_letter_code
_entity_poly.pdbx_strand_id
1 'polypeptide(L)'
;MLRGFTPPYTPDGRSSLVPAPPWHYAGTVLSMACPTDPAAAARFLPQGFGRATGRLIAHVCEWQATTDGWELLDPVNAQYREFILLV
;
A
#
# COMPACT_ATOMS: atom_id res chain seq x y z
N MET A 1 -19.36 -21.65 11.46
CA MET A 1 -19.17 -20.53 10.51
C MET A 1 -17.68 -20.24 10.43
N LEU A 2 -17.14 -20.03 9.22
CA LEU A 2 -15.74 -19.63 9.02
C LEU A 2 -15.58 -18.13 9.34
N ARG A 3 -14.39 -17.73 9.79
CA ARG A 3 -14.08 -16.36 10.23
C ARG A 3 -12.75 -15.88 9.63
N GLY A 4 -12.49 -14.58 9.71
CA GLY A 4 -11.27 -13.93 9.22
C GLY A 4 -11.58 -12.56 8.59
N PHE A 5 -10.57 -11.69 8.50
CA PHE A 5 -10.72 -10.39 7.83
C PHE A 5 -10.57 -10.53 6.32
N THR A 6 -9.47 -11.17 5.89
CA THR A 6 -9.27 -11.59 4.49
C THR A 6 -9.31 -13.12 4.39
N PRO A 7 -9.51 -13.66 3.19
CA PRO A 7 -9.28 -15.08 2.94
C PRO A 7 -7.81 -15.50 3.22
N PRO A 8 -7.56 -16.81 3.42
CA PRO A 8 -8.55 -17.88 3.59
C PRO A 8 -9.27 -17.82 4.96
N TYR A 9 -10.60 -18.05 4.94
CA TYR A 9 -11.42 -18.08 6.15
C TYR A 9 -11.36 -19.45 6.82
N THR A 10 -11.08 -19.48 8.13
CA THR A 10 -10.95 -20.71 8.92
C THR A 10 -11.81 -20.65 10.19
N PRO A 11 -12.11 -21.78 10.85
CA PRO A 11 -12.91 -21.76 12.08
C PRO A 11 -12.37 -20.81 13.16
N ASP A 12 -11.05 -20.76 13.32
CA ASP A 12 -10.37 -19.89 14.29
C ASP A 12 -10.04 -18.49 13.75
N GLY A 13 -10.20 -18.26 12.45
CA GLY A 13 -9.92 -16.97 11.78
C GLY A 13 -8.45 -16.55 11.71
N ARG A 14 -7.53 -17.41 12.13
CA ARG A 14 -6.08 -17.13 12.23
C ARG A 14 -5.32 -17.19 10.91
N SER A 15 -5.98 -17.62 9.83
CA SER A 15 -5.34 -17.84 8.53
C SER A 15 -5.54 -16.69 7.55
N SER A 16 -6.09 -15.56 8.00
CA SER A 16 -6.25 -14.37 7.16
C SER A 16 -4.88 -13.93 6.63
N LEU A 17 -4.76 -13.68 5.33
CA LEU A 17 -3.54 -13.12 4.73
C LEU A 17 -3.14 -11.79 5.40
N VAL A 18 -4.13 -10.95 5.72
CA VAL A 18 -3.92 -9.68 6.45
C VAL A 18 -4.95 -9.58 7.57
N PRO A 19 -4.56 -9.19 8.79
CA PRO A 19 -5.49 -8.94 9.90
C PRO A 19 -6.34 -7.69 9.64
N ALA A 20 -7.42 -7.52 10.42
CA ALA A 20 -8.25 -6.33 10.37
C ALA A 20 -7.45 -5.06 10.78
N PRO A 21 -7.76 -3.88 10.21
CA PRO A 21 -7.16 -2.61 10.61
C PRO A 21 -7.55 -2.22 12.06
N PRO A 22 -6.84 -1.26 12.70
CA PRO A 22 -5.85 -0.34 12.13
C PRO A 22 -4.51 -1.00 11.81
N TRP A 23 -3.88 -0.52 10.73
CA TRP A 23 -2.51 -0.87 10.35
C TRP A 23 -1.60 0.33 10.54
N HIS A 24 -0.50 0.13 11.25
CA HIS A 24 0.53 1.13 11.48
C HIS A 24 1.69 0.89 10.52
N TYR A 25 2.17 1.96 9.87
CA TYR A 25 3.26 1.90 8.90
C TYR A 25 4.40 2.81 9.32
N ALA A 26 5.62 2.29 9.26
CA ALA A 26 6.85 3.07 9.32
C ALA A 26 7.68 2.73 8.08
N GLY A 27 8.34 3.72 7.48
CA GLY A 27 9.14 3.44 6.29
C GLY A 27 10.05 4.58 5.88
N THR A 28 10.96 4.24 4.97
CA THR A 28 11.85 5.18 4.30
C THR A 28 11.41 5.30 2.85
N VAL A 29 11.28 6.54 2.35
CA VAL A 29 10.78 6.81 0.99
C VAL A 29 11.78 7.68 0.24
N LEU A 30 12.27 7.18 -0.90
CA LEU A 30 12.95 7.99 -1.90
C LEU A 30 11.90 8.54 -2.88
N SER A 31 11.79 9.86 -2.97
CA SER A 31 10.80 10.55 -3.79
C SER A 31 11.44 11.32 -4.94
N MET A 32 10.94 11.10 -6.16
CA MET A 32 11.45 11.74 -7.36
C MET A 32 10.31 12.43 -8.10
N ALA A 33 10.40 13.74 -8.25
CA ALA A 33 9.46 14.50 -9.08
C ALA A 33 9.88 14.41 -10.55
N CYS A 34 8.97 13.97 -11.41
CA CYS A 34 9.23 13.78 -12.84
C CYS A 34 8.17 14.52 -13.68
N PRO A 35 8.56 15.15 -14.80
CA PRO A 35 7.60 15.61 -15.79
C PRO A 35 6.89 14.43 -16.45
N THR A 36 5.63 14.61 -16.84
CA THR A 36 4.86 13.63 -17.63
C THR A 36 3.96 14.34 -18.64
N ASP A 37 3.52 13.63 -19.67
CA ASP A 37 2.52 14.12 -20.61
C ASP A 37 1.15 14.23 -19.89
N PRO A 38 0.55 15.43 -19.78
CA PRO A 38 -0.75 15.60 -19.15
C PRO A 38 -1.86 14.77 -19.80
N ALA A 39 -1.82 14.57 -21.12
CA ALA A 39 -2.83 13.79 -21.84
C ALA A 39 -2.72 12.30 -21.51
N ALA A 40 -1.50 11.77 -21.40
CA ALA A 40 -1.27 10.39 -20.96
C ALA A 40 -1.69 10.18 -19.50
N ALA A 41 -1.28 11.07 -18.60
CA ALA A 41 -1.63 11.02 -17.18
C ALA A 41 -3.15 11.09 -16.94
N ALA A 42 -3.87 11.93 -17.69
CA ALA A 42 -5.32 12.09 -17.56
C ALA A 42 -6.10 10.79 -17.81
N ARG A 43 -5.55 9.83 -18.57
CA ARG A 43 -6.19 8.53 -18.83
C ARG A 43 -6.28 7.63 -17.61
N PHE A 44 -5.48 7.89 -16.57
CA PHE A 44 -5.49 7.14 -15.31
C PHE A 44 -6.38 7.79 -14.24
N LEU A 45 -6.90 8.99 -14.49
CA LEU A 45 -7.75 9.68 -13.53
C LEU A 45 -9.18 9.16 -13.61
N PRO A 46 -9.77 8.70 -12.49
CA PRO A 46 -11.19 8.39 -12.44
C PRO A 46 -12.04 9.61 -12.77
N GLN A 47 -13.27 9.36 -13.23
CA GLN A 47 -14.23 10.43 -13.48
C GLN A 47 -14.45 11.28 -12.22
N GLY A 48 -14.29 12.61 -12.35
CA GLY A 48 -14.47 13.55 -11.25
C GLY A 48 -13.26 13.75 -10.33
N PHE A 49 -12.14 13.05 -10.56
CA PHE A 49 -10.97 13.11 -9.68
C PHE A 49 -10.12 14.39 -9.86
N GLY A 50 -10.25 15.08 -10.99
CA GLY A 50 -9.54 16.35 -11.26
C GLY A 50 -8.86 16.36 -12.62
N ARG A 51 -7.73 17.09 -12.72
CA ARG A 51 -6.95 17.25 -13.95
C ARG A 51 -5.48 16.92 -13.70
N ALA A 52 -4.87 16.17 -14.60
CA ALA A 52 -3.45 15.86 -14.56
C ALA A 52 -2.60 17.13 -14.63
N THR A 53 -1.55 17.18 -13.81
CA THR A 53 -0.71 18.39 -13.65
C THR A 53 0.46 18.44 -14.63
N GLY A 54 0.71 17.36 -15.38
CA GLY A 54 1.95 17.20 -16.16
C GLY A 54 3.18 16.87 -15.31
N ARG A 55 2.97 16.47 -14.05
CA ARG A 55 3.99 15.96 -13.14
C ARG A 55 3.50 14.69 -12.50
N LEU A 56 4.41 13.76 -12.28
CA LEU A 56 4.21 12.59 -11.44
C LEU A 56 5.28 12.54 -10.36
N ILE A 57 5.00 11.83 -9.28
CA ILE A 57 6.02 11.48 -8.28
C ILE A 57 6.23 9.97 -8.32
N ALA A 58 7.49 9.54 -8.50
CA ALA A 58 7.89 8.16 -8.34
C ALA A 58 8.43 7.96 -6.92
N HIS A 59 7.83 7.04 -6.17
CA HIS A 59 8.30 6.63 -4.85
C HIS A 59 8.90 5.23 -4.89
N VAL A 60 10.08 5.09 -4.31
CA VAL A 60 10.67 3.80 -3.93
C VAL A 60 10.65 3.75 -2.40
N CYS A 61 9.92 2.78 -1.86
CA CYS A 61 9.61 2.68 -0.44
C CYS A 61 10.15 1.37 0.16
N GLU A 62 10.68 1.47 1.37
CA GLU A 62 10.87 0.33 2.26
C GLU A 62 9.96 0.51 3.48
N TRP A 63 9.06 -0.44 3.68
CA TRP A 63 8.01 -0.38 4.69
C TRP A 63 8.18 -1.47 5.76
N GLN A 64 7.81 -1.13 6.99
CA GLN A 64 7.49 -2.08 8.05
C GLN A 64 6.08 -1.75 8.57
N ALA A 65 5.22 -2.76 8.65
CA ALA A 65 3.82 -2.62 9.04
C ALA A 65 3.45 -3.55 10.21
N THR A 66 2.45 -3.16 11.01
CA THR A 66 1.96 -3.95 12.14
C THR A 66 0.52 -3.61 12.51
N THR A 67 -0.13 -4.52 13.25
CA THR A 67 -1.35 -4.22 13.98
C THR A 67 -1.04 -3.87 15.44
N ASP A 68 -1.07 -4.84 16.35
CA ASP A 68 -0.86 -4.64 17.79
C ASP A 68 0.62 -4.68 18.22
N GLY A 69 1.54 -4.84 17.25
CA GLY A 69 2.98 -4.84 17.47
C GLY A 69 3.64 -6.21 17.34
N TRP A 70 2.89 -7.32 17.42
CA TRP A 70 3.52 -8.65 17.42
C TRP A 70 4.26 -8.95 16.11
N GLU A 71 3.75 -8.46 14.97
CA GLU A 71 4.35 -8.72 13.65
C GLU A 71 5.77 -8.16 13.54
N LEU A 72 6.10 -7.11 14.31
CA LEU A 72 7.43 -6.48 14.29
C LEU A 72 8.56 -7.42 14.70
N LEU A 73 8.24 -8.51 15.40
CA LEU A 73 9.20 -9.55 15.78
C LEU A 73 9.51 -10.51 14.62
N ASP A 74 8.68 -10.53 13.59
CA ASP A 74 8.85 -11.36 12.39
C ASP A 74 8.97 -10.49 11.13
N PRO A 75 10.18 -10.04 10.77
CA PRO A 75 10.38 -9.14 9.65
C PRO A 75 9.98 -9.76 8.31
N VAL A 76 9.90 -11.09 8.19
CA VAL A 76 9.46 -11.76 6.96
C VAL A 76 8.01 -11.43 6.64
N ASN A 77 7.17 -11.27 7.67
CA ASN A 77 5.77 -10.91 7.52
C ASN A 77 5.53 -9.40 7.61
N ALA A 78 6.34 -8.68 8.39
CA ALA A 78 6.13 -7.26 8.65
C ALA A 78 6.78 -6.31 7.64
N GLN A 79 7.76 -6.75 6.84
CA GLN A 79 8.51 -5.86 5.94
C GLN A 79 8.20 -6.14 4.46
N TYR A 80 8.03 -5.06 3.70
CA TYR A 80 7.89 -5.14 2.24
C TYR A 80 8.50 -3.92 1.55
N ARG A 81 8.75 -4.05 0.25
CA ARG A 81 9.22 -2.96 -0.62
C ARG A 81 8.17 -2.64 -1.65
N GLU A 82 8.07 -1.37 -1.99
CA GLU A 82 7.01 -0.87 -2.86
C GLU A 82 7.55 0.18 -3.83
N PHE A 83 7.04 0.15 -5.07
CA PHE A 83 7.23 1.22 -6.04
C PHE A 83 5.86 1.71 -6.51
N ILE A 84 5.61 3.01 -6.33
CA ILE A 84 4.33 3.63 -6.70
C ILE A 84 4.57 4.93 -7.49
N LEU A 85 3.67 5.19 -8.43
CA LEU A 85 3.59 6.44 -9.19
C LEU A 85 2.36 7.21 -8.73
N LEU A 86 2.55 8.46 -8.31
CA LEU A 86 1.47 9.40 -8.02
C LEU A 86 1.25 10.26 -9.26
N VAL A 87 0.03 10.26 -9.78
CA VAL A 87 -0.39 10.89 -11.05
C VAL A 87 -1.36 12.04 -10.80
#